data_AF-A0A7V9NKY3-F1
#
_entry.id   AF-A0A7V9NKY3-F1
#
_cell.length_a   1.000
_cell.length_b   1.000
_cell.length_c   1.000
_cell.angle_alpha   90.00
_cell.angle_beta   90.00
_cell.angle_gamma   90.00
#
_symmetry.space_group_name_H-M   'P 1'
#
loop_
_entity.id
_entity.type
_entity.pdbx_description
1 polymer ?
#
loop_
_entity_poly.entity_id
_entity_poly.type
_entity_poly.pdbx_seq_one_letter_code
_entity_poly.pdbx_strand_id
1 'polypeptide(L)'
;MIVVLRINAFIALVTAALAVSLLAPGPMEQKVSRIAEAFGTTAGSIAIVIGMAAVVGQCMMASGAADRIVRAFVKALGEKRSGAALTGSGFALSIPVFFDTVFFLLVPLARSMFRRTGRNYLKSLMAISSGAAITHTLVPPTPGPMVIADTLRVDIGVMILMGITVA
;
A
#
# COMPACT_ATOMS: atom_id res chain seq x y z
N MET A 1 14.33 -7.70 -15.02
CA MET A 1 15.31 -8.02 -13.95
C MET A 1 14.65 -8.67 -12.74
N ILE A 2 13.57 -8.13 -12.19
CA ILE A 2 12.94 -8.65 -10.95
C ILE A 2 12.47 -10.11 -11.08
N VAL A 3 11.64 -10.43 -12.09
CA VAL A 3 11.05 -11.78 -12.21
C VAL A 3 12.06 -12.82 -12.73
N VAL A 4 12.85 -12.47 -13.75
CA VAL A 4 13.77 -13.41 -14.43
C VAL A 4 15.08 -13.60 -13.66
N LEU A 5 15.72 -12.51 -13.21
CA LEU A 5 17.02 -12.55 -12.55
C LEU A 5 16.91 -12.61 -11.01
N ARG A 6 15.69 -12.50 -10.45
CA ARG A 6 15.41 -12.51 -9.01
C ARG A 6 16.24 -11.51 -8.19
N ILE A 7 16.54 -10.36 -8.78
CA ILE A 7 17.24 -9.26 -8.11
C ILE A 7 16.26 -8.44 -7.28
N ASN A 8 16.69 -7.93 -6.13
CA ASN A 8 15.89 -7.02 -5.30
C ASN A 8 15.36 -5.84 -6.13
N ALA A 9 14.08 -5.48 -5.92
CA ALA A 9 13.40 -4.44 -6.68
C ALA A 9 14.16 -3.10 -6.67
N PHE A 10 14.75 -2.71 -5.53
CA PHE A 10 15.54 -1.49 -5.43
C PHE A 10 16.73 -1.50 -6.40
N ILE A 11 17.56 -2.54 -6.35
CA ILE A 11 18.73 -2.68 -7.23
C ILE A 11 18.27 -2.73 -8.70
N ALA A 12 17.24 -3.52 -9.00
CA ALA A 12 16.71 -3.65 -10.35
C ALA A 12 16.23 -2.31 -10.93
N LEU A 13 15.56 -1.47 -10.13
CA LEU A 13 15.08 -0.15 -10.54
C LEU A 13 16.24 0.83 -10.73
N VAL A 14 17.24 0.83 -9.85
CA VAL A 14 18.44 1.68 -9.99
C VAL A 14 19.21 1.30 -11.26
N THR A 15 19.41 0.01 -11.52
CA THR A 15 20.10 -0.43 -12.75
C THR A 15 19.29 -0.10 -14.00
N ALA A 16 17.96 -0.23 -13.95
CA ALA A 16 17.10 0.19 -15.06
C ALA A 16 17.19 1.70 -15.31
N ALA A 17 17.17 2.53 -14.26
CA ALA A 17 17.34 3.97 -14.37
C ALA A 17 18.71 4.34 -14.97
N LEU A 18 19.79 3.64 -14.57
CA LEU A 18 21.11 3.78 -15.16
C LEU A 18 21.12 3.43 -16.66
N ALA A 19 20.51 2.30 -17.03
CA ALA A 19 20.42 1.88 -18.43
C ALA A 19 19.66 2.91 -19.28
N VAL A 20 18.50 3.38 -18.82
CA VAL A 20 17.72 4.42 -19.49
C VAL A 20 18.52 5.72 -19.58
N SER A 21 19.24 6.08 -18.52
CA SER A 21 20.06 7.28 -18.52
C SER A 21 21.25 7.20 -19.50
N LEU A 22 21.88 6.04 -19.63
CA LEU A 22 22.95 5.82 -20.59
C LEU A 22 22.45 5.94 -22.03
N LEU A 23 21.22 5.50 -22.30
CA LEU A 23 20.61 5.56 -23.63
C LEU A 23 20.05 6.95 -23.99
N ALA A 24 19.61 7.74 -23.00
CA ALA A 24 19.02 9.04 -23.25
C ALA A 24 20.08 10.11 -23.63
N PRO A 25 19.72 11.16 -24.40
CA PRO A 25 20.65 12.22 -24.80
C PRO A 25 21.26 12.96 -23.60
N GLY A 26 22.46 13.51 -23.78
CA GLY A 26 23.11 14.41 -22.83
C GLY A 26 24.58 14.11 -22.53
N PRO A 27 25.28 15.00 -21.80
CA PRO A 27 26.70 14.87 -21.46
C PRO A 27 26.97 13.61 -20.63
N MET A 28 28.06 12.90 -20.90
CA MET A 28 28.42 11.67 -20.19
C MET A 28 28.58 11.88 -18.68
N GLU A 29 29.15 13.02 -18.31
CA GLU A 29 29.41 13.42 -16.92
C GLU A 29 28.13 13.56 -16.08
N GLN A 30 27.01 13.93 -16.71
CA GLN A 30 25.74 14.19 -16.03
C GLN A 30 24.82 12.96 -15.96
N LYS A 31 25.13 11.88 -16.69
CA LYS A 31 24.25 10.71 -16.79
C LYS A 31 24.07 9.98 -15.46
N VAL A 32 25.10 9.94 -14.63
CA VAL A 32 25.03 9.30 -13.31
C VAL A 32 24.49 10.28 -12.27
N SER A 33 24.98 11.53 -12.26
CA SER A 33 24.57 12.54 -11.27
C SER A 33 23.09 12.84 -11.33
N ARG A 34 22.49 12.93 -12.53
CA ARG A 34 21.06 13.21 -12.68
C ARG A 34 20.15 12.15 -12.05
N ILE A 35 20.59 10.89 -11.96
CA ILE A 35 19.82 9.82 -11.32
C ILE A 35 19.85 10.03 -9.80
N ALA A 36 21.02 10.33 -9.25
CA ALA A 36 21.20 10.58 -7.83
C ALA A 36 20.43 11.84 -7.39
N GLU A 37 20.49 12.91 -8.20
CA GLU A 37 19.72 14.14 -7.98
C GLU A 37 18.22 13.88 -8.02
N ALA A 38 17.71 13.26 -9.09
CA ALA A 38 16.28 12.96 -9.22
C ALA A 38 15.78 12.06 -8.07
N PHE A 39 16.54 11.01 -7.74
CA PHE A 39 16.22 10.15 -6.59
C PHE A 39 16.22 10.94 -5.29
N GLY A 40 17.23 11.78 -5.06
CA GLY A 40 17.36 12.59 -3.85
C GLY A 40 16.22 13.61 -3.69
N THR A 41 15.83 14.29 -4.76
CA THR A 41 14.71 15.25 -4.74
C THR A 41 13.39 14.55 -4.43
N THR A 42 13.07 13.46 -5.13
CA THR A 42 11.82 12.71 -4.88
C THR A 42 11.82 12.05 -3.50
N ALA A 43 12.93 11.45 -3.08
CA ALA A 43 13.02 10.88 -1.74
C ALA A 43 12.86 11.97 -0.67
N GLY A 44 13.50 13.13 -0.84
CA GLY A 44 13.41 14.25 0.09
C GLY A 44 12.00 14.81 0.26
N SER A 45 11.20 14.88 -0.81
CA SER A 45 9.84 15.43 -0.74
C SER A 45 8.86 14.55 0.05
N ILE A 46 9.00 13.22 -0.01
CA ILE A 46 8.02 12.29 0.58
C ILE A 46 8.55 11.40 1.72
N ALA A 47 9.87 11.36 1.98
CA ALA A 47 10.47 10.41 2.94
C ALA A 47 9.92 10.55 4.36
N ILE A 48 9.72 11.78 4.86
CA ILE A 48 9.20 12.01 6.22
C ILE A 48 7.79 11.46 6.36
N VAL A 49 6.92 11.72 5.37
CA VAL A 49 5.53 11.27 5.39
C VAL A 49 5.46 9.75 5.36
N ILE A 50 6.24 9.10 4.48
CA ILE A 50 6.32 7.64 4.40
C ILE A 50 6.88 7.04 5.69
N GLY A 51 7.94 7.65 6.26
CA GLY A 51 8.54 7.19 7.51
C GLY A 51 7.56 7.26 8.68
N MET A 52 6.86 8.37 8.83
CA MET A 52 5.82 8.53 9.86
C MET A 52 4.66 7.54 9.67
N ALA A 53 4.20 7.36 8.43
CA ALA A 53 3.16 6.38 8.12
C ALA A 53 3.59 4.95 8.49
N ALA A 54 4.82 4.56 8.16
CA ALA A 54 5.37 3.26 8.51
C ALA A 54 5.44 3.04 10.04
N VAL A 55 5.86 4.06 10.79
CA VAL A 55 5.88 4.02 12.27
C VAL A 55 4.48 3.82 12.84
N VAL A 56 3.50 4.62 12.37
CA VAL A 56 2.09 4.50 12.81
C VAL A 56 1.52 3.12 12.47
N GLY A 57 1.78 2.64 11.24
CA GLY A 57 1.36 1.31 10.80
C GLY A 57 1.93 0.20 11.70
N GLN A 58 3.23 0.25 12.01
CA GLN A 58 3.87 -0.73 12.91
C GLN A 58 3.32 -0.66 14.33
N CYS A 59 3.13 0.54 14.90
CA CYS A 59 2.52 0.71 16.21
C CYS A 59 1.09 0.14 16.25
N MET A 60 0.30 0.34 15.19
CA MET A 60 -1.07 -0.20 15.10
C MET A 60 -1.07 -1.73 15.02
N MET A 61 -0.10 -2.33 14.32
CA MET A 61 0.07 -3.78 14.25
C MET A 61 0.53 -4.35 15.60
N ALA A 62 1.56 -3.76 16.21
CA ALA A 62 2.16 -4.23 17.46
C ALA A 62 1.22 -4.10 18.66
N SER A 63 0.36 -3.07 18.68
CA SER A 63 -0.61 -2.84 19.76
C SER A 63 -1.86 -3.74 19.70
N GLY A 64 -2.06 -4.50 18.61
CA GLY A 64 -3.30 -5.24 18.38
C GLY A 64 -4.51 -4.34 18.04
N ALA A 65 -4.30 -3.05 17.81
CA ALA A 65 -5.35 -2.13 17.40
C ALA A 65 -5.96 -2.55 16.05
N ALA A 66 -5.13 -3.06 15.13
CA ALA A 66 -5.59 -3.60 13.86
C ALA A 66 -6.62 -4.73 14.05
N ASP A 67 -6.32 -5.72 14.90
CA ASP A 67 -7.26 -6.81 15.24
C ASP A 67 -8.57 -6.30 15.85
N ARG A 68 -8.48 -5.26 16.70
CA ARG A 68 -9.67 -4.65 17.32
C ARG A 68 -10.57 -4.00 16.28
N ILE A 69 -10.00 -3.33 15.28
CA ILE A 69 -10.75 -2.72 14.17
C ILE A 69 -11.52 -3.80 13.40
N VAL A 70 -10.86 -4.91 13.05
CA VAL A 70 -11.54 -6.00 12.31
C VAL A 70 -12.72 -6.56 13.10
N ARG A 71 -12.51 -6.82 14.40
CA ARG A 71 -13.57 -7.32 15.27
C ARG A 71 -14.73 -6.32 15.40
N ALA A 72 -14.44 -5.02 15.40
CA ALA A 72 -15.47 -3.98 15.42
C ALA A 72 -16.33 -3.99 14.15
N PHE A 73 -15.71 -4.08 12.97
CA PHE A 73 -16.44 -4.21 11.70
C PHE A 73 -17.29 -5.49 11.64
N VAL A 74 -16.73 -6.63 12.07
CA VAL A 74 -17.48 -7.91 12.13
C VAL A 74 -18.66 -7.81 13.10
N LYS A 75 -18.50 -7.14 14.24
CA LYS A 75 -19.58 -6.92 15.21
C LYS A 75 -20.66 -5.99 14.65
N ALA A 76 -20.28 -4.94 13.93
CA ALA A 76 -21.21 -3.95 13.37
C ALA A 76 -22.03 -4.50 12.19
N LEU A 77 -21.39 -5.19 11.24
CA LEU A 77 -22.06 -5.71 10.04
C LEU A 77 -22.63 -7.13 10.24
N GLY A 78 -22.14 -7.84 11.25
CA GLY A 78 -22.55 -9.20 11.60
C GLY A 78 -21.93 -10.29 10.71
N GLU A 79 -21.98 -11.53 11.21
CA GLU A 79 -21.38 -12.69 10.54
C GLU A 79 -22.07 -13.00 9.19
N LYS A 80 -23.35 -12.64 9.03
CA LYS A 80 -24.09 -12.75 7.77
C LYS A 80 -23.57 -11.82 6.67
N ARG A 81 -22.77 -10.81 6.99
CA ARG A 81 -22.13 -9.90 6.03
C ARG A 81 -20.61 -9.90 6.19
N SER A 82 -20.04 -11.05 6.55
CA SER A 82 -18.61 -11.24 6.77
C SER A 82 -17.72 -10.74 5.62
N GLY A 83 -18.14 -10.89 4.36
CA GLY A 83 -17.41 -10.32 3.22
C GLY A 83 -17.29 -8.79 3.30
N ALA A 84 -18.40 -8.08 3.50
CA ALA A 84 -18.40 -6.62 3.62
C ALA A 84 -17.64 -6.14 4.87
N ALA A 85 -17.73 -6.87 5.98
CA ALA A 85 -16.94 -6.58 7.18
C ALA A 85 -15.43 -6.70 6.91
N LEU A 86 -15.01 -7.73 6.18
CA LEU A 86 -13.61 -7.93 5.81
C LEU A 86 -13.13 -6.88 4.80
N THR A 87 -13.95 -6.51 3.81
CA THR A 87 -13.64 -5.43 2.87
C THR A 87 -13.48 -4.10 3.58
N GLY A 88 -14.43 -3.70 4.43
CA GLY A 88 -14.36 -2.44 5.18
C GLY A 88 -13.18 -2.40 6.17
N SER A 89 -12.88 -3.54 6.79
CA SER A 89 -11.68 -3.66 7.64
C SER A 89 -10.40 -3.53 6.83
N GLY A 90 -10.31 -4.20 5.68
CA GLY A 90 -9.19 -4.12 4.76
C GLY A 90 -8.97 -2.70 4.25
N PHE A 91 -10.05 -2.02 3.85
CA PHE A 91 -10.05 -0.62 3.44
C PHE A 91 -9.46 0.28 4.54
N ALA A 92 -10.03 0.24 5.74
CA ALA A 92 -9.62 1.11 6.84
C ALA A 92 -8.17 0.86 7.27
N LEU A 93 -7.75 -0.40 7.34
CA LEU A 93 -6.41 -0.77 7.77
C LEU A 93 -5.34 -0.51 6.69
N SER A 94 -5.71 -0.55 5.41
CA SER A 94 -4.74 -0.37 4.32
C SER A 94 -4.36 1.08 4.04
N ILE A 95 -5.02 2.04 4.73
CA ILE A 95 -4.59 3.45 4.73
C ILE A 95 -3.22 3.55 5.44
N PRO A 96 -3.08 3.22 6.75
CA PRO A 96 -1.79 3.31 7.43
C PRO A 96 -0.87 2.09 7.25
N VAL A 97 -1.39 0.92 6.84
CA VAL A 97 -0.63 -0.33 6.77
C VAL A 97 -0.57 -0.85 5.33
N PHE A 98 0.57 -1.42 4.97
CA PHE A 98 0.77 -2.00 3.64
C PHE A 98 -0.19 -3.16 3.37
N PHE A 99 -0.61 -3.27 2.10
CA PHE A 99 -1.52 -4.32 1.62
C PHE A 99 -1.11 -5.71 2.10
N ASP A 100 0.16 -6.08 1.94
CA ASP A 100 0.65 -7.43 2.28
C ASP A 100 0.43 -7.74 3.76
N THR A 101 0.78 -6.79 4.63
CA THR A 101 0.63 -6.91 6.08
C THR A 101 -0.84 -7.01 6.48
N VAL A 102 -1.72 -6.17 5.91
CA VAL A 102 -3.17 -6.23 6.15
C VAL A 102 -3.76 -7.54 5.66
N PHE A 103 -3.34 -7.99 4.47
CA PHE A 103 -3.79 -9.25 3.88
C PHE A 103 -3.44 -10.43 4.78
N PHE A 104 -2.18 -10.55 5.22
CA PHE A 104 -1.76 -11.62 6.12
C PHE A 104 -2.42 -11.55 7.50
N LEU A 105 -2.72 -10.36 8.02
CA LEU A 105 -3.48 -10.19 9.25
C LEU A 105 -4.93 -10.71 9.12
N LEU A 106 -5.59 -10.41 8.01
CA LEU A 106 -6.99 -10.73 7.78
C LEU A 106 -7.21 -12.18 7.31
N VAL A 107 -6.21 -12.83 6.72
CA VAL A 107 -6.28 -14.23 6.25
C VAL A 107 -6.67 -15.23 7.36
N PRO A 108 -6.04 -15.22 8.57
CA PRO A 108 -6.47 -16.05 9.70
C PRO A 108 -7.92 -15.80 10.12
N LEU A 109 -8.34 -14.52 10.12
CA LEU A 109 -9.72 -14.12 10.44
C LEU A 109 -10.71 -14.66 9.41
N ALA A 110 -10.42 -14.53 8.11
CA ALA A 110 -11.21 -15.12 7.04
C ALA A 110 -11.31 -16.65 7.19
N ARG A 111 -10.21 -17.33 7.55
CA ARG A 111 -10.22 -18.78 7.79
C ARG A 111 -11.05 -19.16 9.01
N SER A 112 -11.01 -18.36 10.08
CA SER A 112 -11.84 -18.56 11.27
C SER A 112 -13.33 -18.39 10.96
N MET A 113 -13.68 -17.37 10.16
CA MET A 113 -15.04 -17.07 9.73
C MET A 113 -15.57 -18.14 8.80
N PHE A 114 -14.75 -18.65 7.88
CA PHE A 114 -15.06 -19.80 7.03
C PHE A 114 -15.49 -21.00 7.87
N ARG A 115 -14.69 -21.38 8.86
CA ARG A 115 -14.98 -22.53 9.74
C ARG A 115 -16.28 -22.38 10.53
N ARG A 116 -16.64 -21.16 10.94
CA ARG A 116 -17.87 -20.90 11.72
C ARG A 116 -19.12 -20.77 10.86
N THR A 117 -19.01 -20.15 9.67
CA THR A 117 -20.16 -19.82 8.83
C THR A 117 -20.38 -20.78 7.65
N GLY A 118 -19.39 -21.63 7.33
CA GLY A 118 -19.43 -22.54 6.18
C GLY A 118 -19.47 -21.84 4.81
N ARG A 119 -19.32 -20.51 4.77
CA ARG A 119 -19.36 -19.72 3.53
C ARG A 119 -18.11 -19.89 2.70
N ASN A 120 -18.07 -19.42 1.45
CA ASN A 120 -16.91 -19.62 0.58
C ASN A 120 -15.66 -18.82 1.04
N TYR A 121 -14.57 -19.51 1.36
CA TYR A 121 -13.30 -18.92 1.80
C TYR A 121 -12.67 -17.99 0.75
N LEU A 122 -12.75 -18.39 -0.53
CA LEU A 122 -12.21 -17.61 -1.64
C LEU A 122 -12.92 -16.25 -1.74
N LYS A 123 -14.24 -16.21 -1.50
CA LYS A 123 -14.99 -14.94 -1.47
C LYS A 123 -14.49 -14.02 -0.35
N SER A 124 -14.11 -14.57 0.81
CA SER A 124 -13.52 -13.77 1.89
C SER A 124 -12.14 -13.23 1.54
N LEU A 125 -11.29 -14.03 0.88
CA LEU A 125 -9.98 -13.57 0.41
C LEU A 125 -10.10 -12.48 -0.66
N MET A 126 -11.03 -12.64 -1.61
CA MET A 126 -11.32 -11.63 -2.63
C MET A 126 -11.85 -10.34 -1.98
N ALA A 127 -12.72 -10.45 -0.98
CA ALA A 127 -13.26 -9.31 -0.24
C ALA A 127 -12.18 -8.54 0.53
N ILE A 128 -11.24 -9.24 1.16
CA ILE A 128 -10.07 -8.63 1.80
C ILE A 128 -9.22 -7.91 0.74
N SER A 129 -8.89 -8.64 -0.32
CA SER A 129 -8.00 -8.15 -1.38
C SER A 129 -8.56 -6.91 -2.05
N SER A 130 -9.86 -6.89 -2.34
CA SER A 130 -10.52 -5.74 -2.96
C SER A 130 -10.46 -4.51 -2.06
N GLY A 131 -10.90 -4.62 -0.80
CA GLY A 131 -10.90 -3.47 0.12
C GLY A 131 -9.50 -2.95 0.40
N ALA A 132 -8.56 -3.87 0.63
CA ALA A 132 -7.19 -3.49 0.92
C ALA A 132 -6.46 -2.89 -0.29
N ALA A 133 -6.60 -3.49 -1.48
CA ALA A 133 -5.88 -3.05 -2.68
C ALA A 133 -6.39 -1.68 -3.18
N ILE A 134 -7.70 -1.45 -3.18
CA ILE A 134 -8.27 -0.18 -3.64
C ILE A 134 -7.70 0.97 -2.80
N THR A 135 -7.79 0.87 -1.47
CA THR A 135 -7.30 1.94 -0.60
C THR A 135 -5.78 2.08 -0.65
N HIS A 136 -5.05 0.97 -0.66
CA HIS A 136 -3.59 0.99 -0.72
C HIS A 136 -3.05 1.66 -1.99
N THR A 137 -3.79 1.57 -3.10
CA THR A 137 -3.38 2.10 -4.41
C THR A 137 -3.89 3.52 -4.69
N LEU A 138 -4.94 3.97 -4.00
CA LEU A 138 -5.60 5.25 -4.28
C LEU A 138 -5.42 6.31 -3.19
N VAL A 139 -5.20 5.91 -1.93
CA VAL A 139 -5.20 6.83 -0.80
C VAL A 139 -3.78 6.99 -0.24
N PRO A 140 -3.21 8.21 -0.21
CA PRO A 140 -1.99 8.51 0.54
C PRO A 140 -2.13 8.11 2.02
N PRO A 141 -1.09 7.63 2.71
CA PRO A 141 0.33 7.94 2.55
C PRO A 141 1.18 6.86 1.85
N THR A 142 0.57 5.90 1.15
CA THR A 142 1.33 4.82 0.49
C THR A 142 2.26 5.39 -0.60
N PRO A 143 3.44 4.77 -0.84
CA PRO A 143 4.47 5.39 -1.68
C PRO A 143 3.99 5.73 -3.10
N GLY A 144 3.14 4.89 -3.71
CA GLY A 144 2.63 5.11 -5.07
C GLY A 144 1.80 6.40 -5.19
N PRO A 145 0.68 6.53 -4.46
CA PRO A 145 -0.09 7.77 -4.36
C PRO A 145 0.74 9.00 -3.96
N MET A 146 1.68 8.84 -3.02
CA MET A 146 2.56 9.95 -2.59
C MET A 146 3.43 10.46 -3.74
N VAL A 147 4.02 9.56 -4.53
CA VAL A 147 4.84 9.93 -5.70
C VAL A 147 3.97 10.63 -6.76
N ILE A 148 2.75 10.16 -6.98
CA ILE A 148 1.83 10.79 -7.95
C ILE A 148 1.41 12.18 -7.48
N ALA A 149 1.10 12.36 -6.20
CA ALA A 149 0.77 13.65 -5.60
C ALA A 149 1.90 14.66 -5.82
N ASP A 150 3.14 14.25 -5.54
CA ASP A 150 4.34 15.08 -5.70
C ASP A 150 4.60 15.43 -7.18
N THR A 151 4.53 14.41 -8.05
CA THR A 151 4.79 14.57 -9.49
C THR A 151 3.77 15.50 -10.16
N LEU A 152 2.48 15.35 -9.81
CA LEU A 152 1.41 16.18 -10.35
C LEU A 152 1.22 17.49 -9.58
N ARG A 153 1.98 17.72 -8.51
CA ARG A 153 1.85 18.86 -7.58
C ARG A 153 0.43 19.05 -7.07
N VAL A 154 -0.24 17.94 -6.73
CA VAL A 154 -1.59 17.93 -6.17
C VAL A 154 -1.50 17.97 -4.64
N ASP A 155 -2.38 18.74 -4.01
CA ASP A 155 -2.49 18.76 -2.56
C ASP A 155 -2.85 17.37 -2.01
N ILE A 156 -2.10 16.93 -0.98
CA ILE A 156 -2.26 15.61 -0.39
C ILE A 156 -3.66 15.46 0.23
N GLY A 157 -4.21 16.51 0.84
CA GLY A 157 -5.55 16.49 1.42
C GLY A 157 -6.62 16.27 0.37
N VAL A 158 -6.53 16.98 -0.76
CA VAL A 158 -7.44 16.77 -1.91
C VAL A 158 -7.32 15.35 -2.45
N MET A 159 -6.10 14.83 -2.58
CA MET A 159 -5.88 13.46 -3.07
C MET A 159 -6.43 12.41 -2.11
N ILE A 160 -6.33 12.61 -0.79
CA ILE A 160 -6.95 11.73 0.22
C ILE A 160 -8.47 11.75 0.07
N LEU A 161 -9.09 12.93 -0.03
CA LEU A 161 -10.55 13.05 -0.16
C LEU A 161 -11.06 12.40 -1.44
N MET A 162 -10.41 12.68 -2.58
CA MET A 162 -10.76 12.07 -3.85
C MET A 162 -10.51 10.56 -3.86
N GLY A 163 -9.37 10.13 -3.32
CA GLY A 163 -9.03 8.71 -3.21
C GLY A 163 -10.05 7.93 -2.39
N ILE A 164 -10.48 8.46 -1.25
CA ILE A 164 -11.52 7.85 -0.41
C ILE A 164 -12.88 7.84 -1.11
N THR A 165 -13.20 8.86 -1.91
CA THR A 165 -14.49 8.95 -2.60
C THR A 165 -14.60 7.98 -3.78
N VAL A 166 -13.49 7.75 -4.49
CA VAL A 166 -13.41 6.81 -5.61
C VAL A 166 -13.31 5.35 -5.14
N ALA A 167 -12.66 5.14 -4.00
CA ALA A 167 -12.40 3.82 -3.42
C ALA A 167 -13.64 3.17 -2.80
#